data_AF-A0A1M6IZI7-F1
#
_entry.id   AF-A0A1M6IZI7-F1
#
_cell.length_a   1.000
_cell.length_b   1.000
_cell.length_c   1.000
_cell.angle_alpha   90.00
_cell.angle_beta   90.00
_cell.angle_gamma   90.00
#
_symmetry.space_group_name_H-M   'P 1'
#
loop_
_entity.id
_entity.type
_entity.pdbx_description
1 polymer ?
#
loop_
_entity_poly.entity_id
_entity_poly.type
_entity_poly.pdbx_seq_one_letter_code
_entity_poly.pdbx_strand_id
1 'polypeptide(L)'
;MTKHRGYYDDDGNEHDYGQDLSDNEHRDDGEHRGREDGNDDASVHRYGTLDANAIDPTHPGQMYFGNGNLATGYEIADNAKEHVEVGLKVHQRGGIGDQTPTFDSHGDPIYTEAAGLQTPTRANWNFDFSADTKLGGGNHTLSQFDFRITVANGTHSETFDLAKDGSHVWISEQNPTHGFGGDDFTHPASPGVVASQAENSVNLAFHAFDDFGSHRLDAGQHYEITLQALEHHEQIAAVHSFVVLA
;
A
#
# COMPACT_ATOMS: atom_id res chain seq x y z
N MET A 1 46.18 10.67 -58.12
CA MET A 1 46.92 9.41 -57.89
C MET A 1 48.04 9.65 -56.89
N THR A 2 47.76 9.41 -55.61
CA THR A 2 48.79 9.06 -54.61
C THR A 2 48.10 8.18 -53.57
N LYS A 3 48.71 7.03 -53.28
CA LYS A 3 48.14 5.92 -52.50
C LYS A 3 48.28 6.19 -51.00
N HIS A 4 47.20 6.07 -50.21
CA HIS A 4 47.28 5.86 -48.77
C HIS A 4 47.24 4.36 -48.46
N ARG A 5 48.15 3.97 -47.55
CA ARG A 5 48.44 2.61 -47.09
C ARG A 5 47.43 2.26 -45.99
N GLY A 6 46.66 1.19 -46.17
CA GLY A 6 45.83 0.60 -45.12
C GLY A 6 46.68 -0.28 -44.19
N TYR A 7 46.39 -0.23 -42.89
CA TYR A 7 46.69 -1.30 -41.94
C TYR A 7 45.41 -2.12 -41.77
N TYR A 8 45.56 -3.45 -41.77
CA TYR A 8 44.48 -4.41 -41.52
C TYR A 8 44.57 -4.87 -40.06
N ASP A 9 43.41 -4.97 -39.39
CA ASP A 9 43.27 -5.59 -38.08
C ASP A 9 42.77 -7.04 -38.26
N ASP A 10 43.15 -7.93 -37.35
CA ASP A 10 43.21 -9.40 -37.52
C ASP A 10 41.84 -10.15 -37.49
N ASP A 11 40.71 -9.43 -37.43
CA ASP A 11 39.39 -10.02 -37.19
C ASP A 11 38.39 -9.87 -38.35
N GLY A 12 38.81 -9.28 -39.48
CA GLY A 12 38.08 -9.39 -40.76
C GLY A 12 36.69 -8.77 -40.86
N ASN A 13 36.27 -7.91 -39.92
CA ASN A 13 34.99 -7.18 -40.02
C ASN A 13 35.19 -5.70 -40.37
N GLU A 14 34.55 -5.26 -41.45
CA GLU A 14 34.41 -3.85 -41.82
C GLU A 14 33.44 -3.14 -40.85
N HIS A 15 33.92 -2.12 -40.14
CA HIS A 15 33.06 -1.18 -39.44
C HIS A 15 32.71 -0.01 -40.36
N ASP A 16 31.48 0.00 -40.87
CA ASP A 16 30.91 1.10 -41.63
C ASP A 16 30.52 2.22 -40.65
N TYR A 17 31.32 3.29 -40.62
CA TYR A 17 30.99 4.52 -39.88
C TYR A 17 30.04 5.38 -40.72
N GLY A 18 28.78 4.96 -40.79
CA GLY A 18 27.67 5.77 -41.26
C GLY A 18 27.18 6.70 -40.15
N GLN A 19 27.55 7.97 -40.23
CA GLN A 19 26.93 9.05 -39.48
C GLN A 19 25.45 9.14 -39.84
N ASP A 20 24.55 9.16 -38.85
CA ASP A 20 23.32 9.94 -39.00
C ASP A 20 22.91 10.61 -37.68
N LEU A 21 22.59 11.88 -37.84
CA LEU A 21 22.25 12.87 -36.84
C LEU A 21 20.74 12.86 -36.63
N SER A 22 20.26 12.82 -35.38
CA SER A 22 19.17 13.70 -34.90
C SER A 22 18.71 13.30 -33.50
N ASP A 23 18.86 14.23 -32.57
CA ASP A 23 17.89 14.65 -31.57
C ASP A 23 16.94 13.59 -30.98
N ASN A 24 17.23 13.21 -29.73
CA ASN A 24 16.18 13.00 -28.72
C ASN A 24 16.80 13.06 -27.32
N GLU A 25 17.04 14.28 -26.84
CA GLU A 25 17.13 14.52 -25.39
C GLU A 25 15.70 14.44 -24.81
N HIS A 26 15.17 13.24 -24.67
CA HIS A 26 14.10 13.00 -23.71
C HIS A 26 14.78 12.76 -22.37
N ARG A 27 14.60 13.73 -21.48
CA ARG A 27 14.99 13.62 -20.08
C ARG A 27 14.30 12.38 -19.51
N ASP A 28 15.13 11.54 -18.94
CA ASP A 28 14.80 10.32 -18.21
C ASP A 28 14.35 10.76 -16.80
N ASP A 29 13.09 11.15 -16.68
CA ASP A 29 12.36 11.18 -15.41
C ASP A 29 11.98 9.75 -15.07
N GLY A 30 12.85 9.11 -14.28
CA GLY A 30 12.82 7.69 -13.94
C GLY A 30 11.53 7.19 -13.31
N GLU A 31 10.53 6.91 -14.15
CA GLU A 31 9.55 5.88 -13.89
C GLU A 31 10.28 4.53 -14.02
N HIS A 32 10.57 3.92 -12.86
CA HIS A 32 10.93 2.51 -12.78
C HIS A 32 9.71 1.68 -13.22
N ARG A 33 9.43 1.64 -14.52
CA ARG A 33 8.51 0.67 -15.09
C ARG A 33 9.18 -0.69 -15.01
N GLY A 34 8.50 -1.62 -14.35
CA GLY A 34 8.89 -3.03 -14.25
C GLY A 34 9.32 -3.57 -15.61
N ARG A 35 10.34 -4.41 -15.60
CA ARG A 35 10.89 -5.03 -16.80
C ARG A 35 9.82 -5.90 -17.46
N GLU A 36 9.62 -5.71 -18.76
CA GLU A 36 8.80 -6.55 -19.64
C GLU A 36 9.42 -7.95 -19.89
N ASP A 37 10.00 -8.60 -18.88
CA ASP A 37 10.56 -9.96 -19.03
C ASP A 37 9.57 -11.09 -18.69
N GLY A 38 8.29 -10.74 -18.47
CA GLY A 38 7.20 -11.72 -18.46
C GLY A 38 7.26 -12.70 -17.30
N ASN A 39 7.90 -12.31 -16.20
CA ASN A 39 7.97 -13.05 -14.95
C ASN A 39 7.47 -12.21 -13.76
N ASP A 40 6.51 -11.31 -14.01
CA ASP A 40 5.85 -10.40 -13.04
C ASP A 40 4.79 -11.13 -12.17
N ASP A 41 5.01 -12.40 -11.84
CA ASP A 41 4.15 -13.15 -10.91
C ASP A 41 4.50 -12.85 -9.43
N ALA A 42 5.46 -11.95 -9.20
CA ALA A 42 5.90 -11.54 -7.87
C ALA A 42 5.23 -10.21 -7.49
N SER A 43 4.62 -10.17 -6.31
CA SER A 43 4.17 -8.92 -5.71
C SER A 43 5.35 -7.95 -5.56
N VAL A 44 5.18 -6.71 -6.01
CA VAL A 44 6.21 -5.68 -5.87
C VAL A 44 5.96 -4.91 -4.57
N HIS A 45 6.91 -4.98 -3.63
CA HIS A 45 6.86 -4.24 -2.38
C HIS A 45 7.58 -2.89 -2.51
N ARG A 46 6.95 -1.81 -2.07
CA ARG A 46 7.53 -0.46 -2.11
C ARG A 46 6.98 0.44 -1.01
N TYR A 47 7.74 1.46 -0.65
CA TYR A 47 7.25 2.57 0.18
C TYR A 47 7.03 3.79 -0.71
N GLY A 48 5.83 4.38 -0.73
CA GLY A 48 5.54 5.46 -1.66
C GLY A 48 4.10 5.96 -1.70
N THR A 49 3.65 6.25 -2.91
CA THR A 49 2.30 6.78 -3.21
C THR A 49 1.45 5.66 -3.78
N LEU A 50 0.19 5.56 -3.33
CA LEU A 50 -0.78 4.60 -3.85
C LEU A 50 -1.10 4.85 -5.34
N ASP A 51 -1.70 3.86 -5.99
CA ASP A 51 -2.18 3.96 -7.37
C ASP A 51 -3.19 5.10 -7.51
N ALA A 52 -3.16 5.77 -8.68
CA ALA A 52 -4.03 6.93 -8.92
C ALA A 52 -5.53 6.59 -8.85
N ASN A 53 -5.94 5.34 -9.01
CA ASN A 53 -7.33 4.90 -8.87
C ASN A 53 -7.79 4.79 -7.40
N ALA A 54 -6.87 4.76 -6.45
CA ALA A 54 -7.15 4.85 -5.01
C ALA A 54 -7.16 6.30 -4.50
N ILE A 55 -6.85 7.28 -5.36
CA ILE A 55 -6.75 8.70 -4.98
C ILE A 55 -8.02 9.44 -5.41
N ASP A 56 -8.56 10.28 -4.52
CA ASP A 56 -9.68 11.16 -4.84
C ASP A 56 -9.27 12.19 -5.91
N PRO A 57 -9.83 12.13 -7.14
CA PRO A 57 -9.48 13.08 -8.19
C PRO A 57 -9.97 14.50 -7.89
N THR A 58 -10.91 14.66 -6.94
CA THR A 58 -11.41 15.97 -6.51
C THR A 58 -10.50 16.65 -5.50
N HIS A 59 -9.62 15.89 -4.83
CA HIS A 59 -8.59 16.37 -3.92
C HIS A 59 -7.23 15.72 -4.25
N PRO A 60 -6.53 16.22 -5.29
CA PRO A 60 -5.31 15.58 -5.77
C PRO A 60 -4.28 15.30 -4.67
N GLY A 61 -3.84 14.04 -4.60
CA GLY A 61 -2.88 13.57 -3.60
C GLY A 61 -3.50 13.15 -2.27
N GLN A 62 -4.84 13.10 -2.16
CA GLN A 62 -5.55 12.62 -0.98
C GLN A 62 -6.38 11.37 -1.28
N MET A 63 -6.63 10.58 -0.24
CA MET A 63 -7.53 9.42 -0.27
C MET A 63 -9.00 9.88 -0.35
N TYR A 64 -9.91 8.97 -0.73
CA TYR A 64 -11.36 9.25 -0.66
C TYR A 64 -11.88 9.32 0.78
N PHE A 65 -11.24 8.62 1.73
CA PHE A 65 -11.59 8.63 3.15
C PHE A 65 -11.03 9.86 3.87
N GLY A 66 -11.88 10.49 4.67
CA GLY A 66 -11.52 11.68 5.46
C GLY A 66 -10.98 12.85 4.61
N ASN A 67 -10.52 13.88 5.31
CA ASN A 67 -9.91 15.06 4.70
C ASN A 67 -8.50 15.25 5.26
N GLY A 68 -7.53 15.51 4.39
CA GLY A 68 -6.13 15.67 4.76
C GLY A 68 -5.33 14.36 4.85
N ASN A 69 -5.93 13.23 4.46
CA ASN A 69 -5.24 11.95 4.39
C ASN A 69 -4.49 11.85 3.07
N LEU A 70 -3.17 12.07 3.09
CA LEU A 70 -2.33 12.02 1.89
C LEU A 70 -2.22 10.59 1.37
N ALA A 71 -2.18 10.42 0.05
CA ALA A 71 -1.96 9.13 -0.62
C ALA A 71 -0.50 8.65 -0.61
N THR A 72 0.38 9.40 0.06
CA THR A 72 1.82 9.14 0.20
C THR A 72 2.14 8.47 1.53
N GLY A 73 3.34 7.89 1.64
CA GLY A 73 3.87 7.34 2.89
C GLY A 73 3.32 5.96 3.23
N TYR A 74 2.76 5.27 2.23
CA TYR A 74 2.28 3.90 2.36
C TYR A 74 3.40 2.91 2.09
N GLU A 75 3.46 1.87 2.91
CA GLU A 75 3.99 0.58 2.51
C GLU A 75 2.97 -0.08 1.60
N ILE A 76 3.40 -0.55 0.43
CA ILE A 76 2.55 -0.97 -0.68
C ILE A 76 3.03 -2.30 -1.22
N ALA A 77 2.09 -3.20 -1.51
CA ALA A 77 2.33 -4.39 -2.31
C ALA A 77 1.39 -4.40 -3.52
N ASP A 78 2.00 -4.45 -4.70
CA ASP A 78 1.31 -4.46 -5.99
C ASP A 78 1.30 -5.87 -6.57
N ASN A 79 0.14 -6.33 -7.03
CA ASN A 79 -0.02 -7.47 -7.92
C ASN A 79 -0.61 -6.98 -9.25
N ALA A 80 0.28 -6.67 -10.20
CA ALA A 80 -0.11 -6.12 -11.50
C ALA A 80 -0.94 -7.10 -12.35
N LYS A 81 -0.75 -8.41 -12.16
CA LYS A 81 -1.46 -9.46 -12.90
C LYS A 81 -2.93 -9.51 -12.56
N GLU A 82 -3.26 -9.44 -11.27
CA GLU A 82 -4.63 -9.43 -10.76
C GLU A 82 -5.19 -8.01 -10.59
N HIS A 83 -4.40 -6.97 -10.93
CA HIS A 83 -4.71 -5.56 -10.73
C HIS A 83 -5.11 -5.23 -9.28
N VAL A 84 -4.38 -5.78 -8.32
CA VAL A 84 -4.59 -5.53 -6.89
C VAL A 84 -3.42 -4.74 -6.31
N GLU A 85 -3.71 -3.67 -5.58
CA GLU A 85 -2.76 -2.97 -4.71
C GLU A 85 -3.29 -3.02 -3.27
N VAL A 86 -2.42 -3.35 -2.31
CA VAL A 86 -2.72 -3.17 -0.89
C VAL A 86 -1.70 -2.24 -0.27
N GLY A 87 -2.14 -1.37 0.65
CA GLY A 87 -1.28 -0.42 1.31
C GLY A 87 -1.61 -0.21 2.79
N LEU A 88 -0.56 -0.02 3.59
CA LEU A 88 -0.65 0.32 5.02
C LEU A 88 0.26 1.50 5.35
N LYS A 89 -0.19 2.34 6.29
CA LYS A 89 0.67 3.33 6.96
C LYS A 89 0.19 3.64 8.36
N VAL A 90 1.02 4.32 9.14
CA VAL A 90 0.61 4.95 10.40
C VAL A 90 0.55 6.46 10.23
N HIS A 91 -0.60 7.03 10.57
CA HIS A 91 -0.90 8.45 10.41
C HIS A 91 -1.09 9.13 11.77
N GLN A 92 -0.33 10.18 12.05
CA GLN A 92 -0.53 11.03 13.24
C GLN A 92 -1.66 12.03 13.00
N ARG A 93 -2.65 12.05 13.91
CA ARG A 93 -3.78 12.98 13.81
C ARG A 93 -3.44 14.36 14.36
N GLY A 94 -4.05 15.39 13.77
CA GLY A 94 -3.93 16.78 14.26
C GLY A 94 -3.09 17.71 13.39
N GLY A 95 -2.87 17.37 12.12
CA GLY A 95 -2.14 18.22 11.16
C GLY A 95 -0.63 18.12 11.26
N ILE A 96 -0.14 17.17 12.06
CA ILE A 96 1.24 16.70 11.99
C ILE A 96 1.28 15.76 10.77
N GLY A 97 2.24 15.94 9.87
CA GLY A 97 2.36 15.09 8.68
C GLY A 97 2.55 13.61 9.04
N ASP A 98 2.48 12.75 8.03
CA ASP A 98 2.69 11.30 8.22
C ASP A 98 4.02 11.01 8.92
N GLN A 99 4.01 10.01 9.83
CA GLN A 99 5.24 9.60 10.49
C GLN A 99 6.15 8.94 9.47
N THR A 100 7.42 9.33 9.44
CA THR A 100 8.44 8.59 8.69
C THR A 100 8.87 7.38 9.52
N PRO A 101 8.65 6.14 9.04
CA PRO A 101 9.07 4.96 9.77
C PRO A 101 10.60 4.80 9.73
N THR A 102 11.12 4.03 10.67
CA THR A 102 12.39 3.32 10.46
C THR A 102 12.13 1.99 9.77
N PHE A 103 13.12 1.36 9.17
CA PHE A 103 12.94 0.06 8.52
C PHE A 103 13.75 -1.01 9.27
N ASP A 104 13.17 -2.19 9.40
CA ASP A 104 13.83 -3.35 9.96
C ASP A 104 14.85 -3.97 8.97
N SER A 105 15.44 -5.13 9.29
CA SER A 105 16.40 -5.79 8.40
C SER A 105 15.80 -6.40 7.14
N HIS A 106 14.48 -6.58 7.09
CA HIS A 106 13.73 -7.13 5.96
C HIS A 106 13.14 -6.03 5.08
N GLY A 107 13.16 -4.78 5.54
CA GLY A 107 12.63 -3.62 4.82
C GLY A 107 11.23 -3.22 5.29
N ASP A 108 10.81 -3.71 6.44
CA ASP A 108 9.46 -3.49 6.97
C ASP A 108 9.42 -2.24 7.84
N PRO A 109 8.40 -1.39 7.70
CA PRO A 109 8.33 -0.15 8.46
C PRO A 109 8.01 -0.41 9.93
N ILE A 110 8.81 0.20 10.79
CA ILE A 110 8.62 0.29 12.24
C ILE A 110 8.30 1.74 12.60
N TYR A 111 7.10 1.93 13.13
CA TYR A 111 6.56 3.18 13.65
C TYR A 111 6.69 3.22 15.18
N THR A 112 7.00 4.39 15.74
CA THR A 112 7.09 4.60 17.19
C THR A 112 6.12 5.69 17.59
N GLU A 113 5.11 5.33 18.38
CA GLU A 113 3.99 6.19 18.71
C GLU A 113 3.84 6.39 20.21
N ALA A 114 3.32 7.55 20.62
CA ALA A 114 3.14 7.85 22.03
C ALA A 114 2.02 6.98 22.63
N ALA A 115 2.34 6.30 23.74
CA ALA A 115 1.38 5.50 24.48
C ALA A 115 0.33 6.34 25.23
N GLY A 116 -0.81 5.73 25.56
CA GLY A 116 -1.81 6.30 26.46
C GLY A 116 -2.57 7.54 25.98
N LEU A 117 -2.32 8.02 24.74
CA LEU A 117 -3.00 9.18 24.17
C LEU A 117 -4.23 8.83 23.33
N GLN A 118 -4.36 7.55 22.98
CA GLN A 118 -5.46 6.95 22.24
C GLN A 118 -6.71 6.80 23.13
N THR A 119 -7.89 7.22 22.66
CA THR A 119 -9.19 6.94 23.28
C THR A 119 -10.21 6.53 22.21
N PRO A 120 -11.33 5.87 22.56
CA PRO A 120 -12.35 5.49 21.57
C PRO A 120 -12.99 6.66 20.82
N THR A 121 -12.77 7.91 21.24
CA THR A 121 -13.33 9.11 20.58
C THR A 121 -12.27 10.07 20.05
N ARG A 122 -10.98 9.81 20.31
CA ARG A 122 -9.86 10.62 19.86
C ARG A 122 -8.63 9.76 19.71
N ALA A 123 -8.05 9.71 18.51
CA ALA A 123 -6.77 9.07 18.32
C ALA A 123 -5.65 10.09 18.22
N ASN A 124 -4.49 9.78 18.81
CA ASN A 124 -3.25 10.50 18.54
C ASN A 124 -2.67 10.06 17.19
N TRP A 125 -2.85 8.79 16.86
CA TRP A 125 -2.40 8.17 15.63
C TRP A 125 -3.40 7.09 15.22
N ASN A 126 -3.49 6.80 13.94
CA ASN A 126 -4.23 5.66 13.41
C ASN A 126 -3.31 4.83 12.52
N PHE A 127 -3.70 3.61 12.21
CA PHE A 127 -3.21 2.98 10.99
C PHE A 127 -4.23 3.23 9.87
N ASP A 128 -3.73 3.59 8.70
CA ASP A 128 -4.54 3.74 7.50
C ASP A 128 -4.31 2.53 6.61
N PHE A 129 -5.36 2.10 5.92
CA PHE A 129 -5.29 1.02 4.95
C PHE A 129 -5.90 1.43 3.62
N SER A 130 -5.43 0.80 2.55
CA SER A 130 -6.00 0.87 1.21
C SER A 130 -5.98 -0.52 0.59
N ALA A 131 -7.11 -0.94 0.02
CA ALA A 131 -7.22 -2.09 -0.86
C ALA A 131 -7.86 -1.63 -2.17
N ASP A 132 -7.07 -1.67 -3.25
CA ASP A 132 -7.46 -1.26 -4.59
C ASP A 132 -7.48 -2.49 -5.53
N THR A 133 -8.58 -2.68 -6.24
CA THR A 133 -8.75 -3.75 -7.25
C THR A 133 -8.74 -3.23 -8.69
N LYS A 134 -8.22 -2.02 -8.88
CA LYS A 134 -8.07 -1.34 -10.17
C LYS A 134 -6.66 -0.83 -10.40
N LEU A 135 -5.66 -1.40 -9.74
CA LEU A 135 -4.24 -1.09 -9.98
C LEU A 135 -3.96 -1.04 -11.50
N GLY A 136 -3.40 0.07 -11.97
CA GLY A 136 -3.08 0.24 -13.40
C GLY A 136 -4.30 0.29 -14.35
N GLY A 137 -5.50 0.53 -13.84
CA GLY A 137 -6.74 0.63 -14.63
C GLY A 137 -7.48 -0.70 -14.83
N GLY A 138 -7.28 -1.66 -13.93
CA GLY A 138 -8.05 -2.91 -13.88
C GLY A 138 -9.57 -2.68 -13.79
N ASN A 139 -10.35 -3.76 -13.93
CA ASN A 139 -11.81 -3.70 -13.83
C ASN A 139 -12.39 -4.63 -12.76
N HIS A 140 -11.55 -5.11 -11.85
CA HIS A 140 -11.98 -5.99 -10.79
C HIS A 140 -12.77 -5.23 -9.72
N THR A 141 -13.45 -6.01 -8.87
CA THR A 141 -14.18 -5.52 -7.71
C THR A 141 -13.68 -6.22 -6.46
N LEU A 142 -13.84 -5.57 -5.31
CA LEU A 142 -13.44 -6.12 -4.01
C LEU A 142 -14.03 -7.51 -3.76
N SER A 143 -15.27 -7.76 -4.21
CA SER A 143 -15.97 -9.03 -4.03
C SER A 143 -15.30 -10.24 -4.71
N GLN A 144 -14.40 -10.00 -5.68
CA GLN A 144 -13.70 -11.07 -6.40
C GLN A 144 -12.53 -11.64 -5.61
N PHE A 145 -12.03 -10.92 -4.60
CA PHE A 145 -10.92 -11.33 -3.75
C PHE A 145 -11.41 -11.55 -2.31
N ASP A 146 -10.56 -12.16 -1.50
CA ASP A 146 -10.67 -12.10 -0.05
C ASP A 146 -9.63 -11.11 0.47
N PHE A 147 -10.01 -10.24 1.40
CA PHE A 147 -9.07 -9.33 2.04
C PHE A 147 -9.07 -9.55 3.54
N ARG A 148 -7.88 -9.52 4.13
CA ARG A 148 -7.65 -9.75 5.55
C ARG A 148 -6.79 -8.68 6.16
N ILE A 149 -7.22 -8.16 7.31
CA ILE A 149 -6.36 -7.40 8.21
C ILE A 149 -6.12 -8.25 9.44
N THR A 150 -4.85 -8.52 9.76
CA THR A 150 -4.47 -9.15 11.02
C THR A 150 -3.78 -8.11 11.90
N VAL A 151 -4.21 -8.01 13.15
CA VAL A 151 -3.54 -7.24 14.19
C VAL A 151 -3.04 -8.21 15.25
N ALA A 152 -1.78 -8.10 15.66
CA ALA A 152 -1.19 -8.97 16.67
C ALA A 152 -0.28 -8.20 17.63
N ASN A 153 -0.19 -8.62 18.89
CA ASN A 153 0.71 -8.02 19.90
C ASN A 153 1.68 -9.02 20.56
N GLY A 154 1.98 -10.12 19.86
CA GLY A 154 2.82 -11.22 20.35
C GLY A 154 2.16 -12.16 21.36
N THR A 155 1.08 -11.75 22.02
CA THR A 155 0.31 -12.60 22.95
C THR A 155 -1.10 -12.90 22.46
N HIS A 156 -1.64 -12.00 21.63
CA HIS A 156 -2.95 -12.12 21.01
C HIS A 156 -2.84 -11.73 19.53
N SER A 157 -3.73 -12.29 18.72
CA SER A 157 -3.87 -12.01 17.30
C SER A 157 -5.35 -12.06 16.95
N GLU A 158 -5.82 -11.07 16.20
CA GLU A 158 -7.19 -10.99 15.70
C GLU A 158 -7.14 -10.74 14.19
N THR A 159 -7.93 -11.50 13.43
CA THR A 159 -8.00 -11.40 11.97
C THR A 159 -9.39 -10.94 11.58
N PHE A 160 -9.45 -9.91 10.73
CA PHE A 160 -10.67 -9.32 10.24
C PHE A 160 -10.77 -9.54 8.73
N ASP A 161 -11.91 -10.06 8.28
CA ASP A 161 -12.23 -10.20 6.86
C ASP A 161 -13.03 -8.99 6.37
N LEU A 162 -12.74 -8.50 5.17
CA LEU A 162 -13.57 -7.50 4.51
C LEU A 162 -14.93 -8.09 4.12
N ALA A 163 -16.02 -7.47 4.56
CA ALA A 163 -17.37 -7.89 4.24
C ALA A 163 -17.67 -7.77 2.73
N LYS A 164 -18.19 -8.84 2.13
CA LYS A 164 -18.54 -8.92 0.70
C LYS A 164 -19.91 -8.35 0.34
N ASP A 165 -20.60 -7.72 1.29
CA ASP A 165 -21.93 -7.14 1.10
C ASP A 165 -21.89 -5.69 0.59
N GLY A 166 -20.69 -5.16 0.31
CA GLY A 166 -20.48 -3.78 -0.12
C GLY A 166 -20.56 -2.75 1.00
N SER A 167 -20.60 -3.18 2.26
CA SER A 167 -20.49 -2.26 3.40
C SER A 167 -19.06 -1.79 3.66
N HIS A 168 -18.07 -2.54 3.16
CA HIS A 168 -16.63 -2.42 3.43
C HIS A 168 -16.26 -2.41 4.92
N VAL A 169 -17.10 -3.02 5.75
CA VAL A 169 -16.79 -3.29 7.15
C VAL A 169 -15.84 -4.47 7.24
N TRP A 170 -14.84 -4.37 8.09
CA TRP A 170 -13.92 -5.44 8.46
C TRP A 170 -14.48 -6.14 9.70
N ILE A 171 -14.70 -7.45 9.62
CA ILE A 171 -15.38 -8.23 10.66
C ILE A 171 -14.42 -9.30 11.18
N SER A 172 -14.27 -9.38 12.50
CA SER A 172 -13.40 -10.37 13.15
C SER A 172 -13.88 -11.80 12.88
N GLU A 173 -12.96 -12.66 12.45
CA GLU A 173 -13.18 -14.09 12.26
C GLU A 173 -13.50 -14.78 13.59
N GLN A 174 -12.93 -14.28 14.69
CA GLN A 174 -13.08 -14.85 16.02
C GLN A 174 -14.31 -14.33 16.76
N ASN A 175 -14.70 -13.07 16.51
CA ASN A 175 -15.81 -12.41 17.17
C ASN A 175 -16.57 -11.48 16.21
N PRO A 176 -17.65 -11.93 15.55
CA PRO A 176 -18.39 -11.12 14.58
C PRO A 176 -19.06 -9.85 15.12
N THR A 177 -19.04 -9.63 16.45
CA THR A 177 -19.47 -8.35 17.05
C THR A 177 -18.36 -7.30 17.07
N HIS A 178 -17.12 -7.72 16.82
CA HIS A 178 -15.96 -6.86 16.62
C HIS A 178 -15.81 -6.58 15.13
N GLY A 179 -15.85 -5.29 14.79
CA GLY A 179 -15.60 -4.84 13.44
C GLY A 179 -15.32 -3.35 13.39
N PHE A 180 -14.63 -2.95 12.33
CA PHE A 180 -14.25 -1.57 12.08
C PHE A 180 -14.33 -1.25 10.59
N GLY A 181 -14.09 0.01 10.24
CA GLY A 181 -14.13 0.46 8.86
C GLY A 181 -15.56 0.71 8.38
N GLY A 182 -15.81 0.35 7.12
CA GLY A 182 -16.90 0.87 6.32
C GLY A 182 -16.46 2.04 5.45
N ASP A 183 -17.31 2.39 4.48
CA ASP A 183 -17.07 3.55 3.62
C ASP A 183 -17.21 4.86 4.39
N ASP A 184 -16.09 5.45 4.80
CA ASP A 184 -16.02 6.84 5.23
C ASP A 184 -15.59 7.75 4.07
N PHE A 185 -16.13 7.49 2.87
CA PHE A 185 -15.96 8.36 1.73
C PHE A 185 -16.55 9.73 2.08
N THR A 186 -15.69 10.64 2.53
CA THR A 186 -16.10 12.01 2.82
C THR A 186 -16.30 12.84 1.56
N HIS A 187 -15.97 12.25 0.40
CA HIS A 187 -16.12 12.80 -0.94
C HIS A 187 -16.99 11.88 -1.82
N PRO A 188 -17.69 12.40 -2.84
CA PRO A 188 -18.50 11.57 -3.72
C PRO A 188 -17.67 10.54 -4.50
N ALA A 189 -17.73 9.28 -4.09
CA ALA A 189 -17.18 8.16 -4.84
C ALA A 189 -18.20 7.65 -5.88
N SER A 190 -17.74 7.38 -7.10
CA SER A 190 -18.62 6.74 -8.10
C SER A 190 -18.93 5.30 -7.66
N PRO A 191 -20.04 4.68 -8.12
CA PRO A 191 -20.32 3.27 -7.81
C PRO A 191 -19.18 2.33 -8.21
N GLY A 192 -18.43 2.68 -9.25
CA GLY A 192 -17.26 1.91 -9.66
C GLY A 192 -16.09 2.04 -8.69
N VAL A 193 -15.90 3.19 -8.04
CA VAL A 193 -14.86 3.39 -7.00
C VAL A 193 -15.26 2.62 -5.75
N VAL A 194 -16.52 2.77 -5.30
CA VAL A 194 -17.06 2.01 -4.18
C VAL A 194 -16.86 0.50 -4.42
N ALA A 195 -17.20 -0.02 -5.59
CA ALA A 195 -17.03 -1.44 -5.87
C ALA A 195 -15.56 -1.94 -5.87
N SER A 196 -14.57 -1.05 -5.95
CA SER A 196 -13.17 -1.41 -6.15
C SER A 196 -12.19 -0.95 -5.07
N GLN A 197 -12.60 -0.03 -4.19
CA GLN A 197 -11.74 0.57 -3.16
C GLN A 197 -12.31 0.30 -1.77
N ALA A 198 -11.47 -0.22 -0.87
CA ALA A 198 -11.74 -0.24 0.55
C ALA A 198 -10.60 0.46 1.28
N GLU A 199 -10.91 1.58 1.91
CA GLU A 199 -9.91 2.44 2.52
C GLU A 199 -10.49 3.15 3.75
N ASN A 200 -9.71 3.23 4.83
CA ASN A 200 -10.11 3.93 6.05
C ASN A 200 -8.90 4.18 6.97
N SER A 201 -9.15 4.92 8.05
CA SER A 201 -8.22 5.23 9.12
C SER A 201 -8.72 4.70 10.46
N VAL A 202 -7.96 3.79 11.07
CA VAL A 202 -8.43 2.98 12.21
C VAL A 202 -7.65 3.26 13.49
N ASN A 203 -8.40 3.42 14.58
CA ASN A 203 -7.87 3.68 15.91
C ASN A 203 -7.91 2.40 16.76
N LEU A 204 -6.75 1.94 17.26
CA LEU A 204 -6.66 0.76 18.15
C LEU A 204 -7.42 0.92 19.49
N ALA A 205 -7.84 2.12 19.85
CA ALA A 205 -8.69 2.31 21.02
C ALA A 205 -10.15 1.88 20.78
N PHE A 206 -10.59 1.67 19.53
CA PHE A 206 -11.97 1.26 19.24
C PHE A 206 -12.33 -0.11 19.83
N HIS A 207 -13.63 -0.32 20.00
CA HIS A 207 -14.20 -1.55 20.57
C HIS A 207 -13.83 -2.82 19.78
N ALA A 208 -13.55 -2.67 18.48
CA ALA A 208 -13.07 -3.77 17.65
C ALA A 208 -11.78 -4.43 18.18
N PHE A 209 -11.05 -3.76 19.08
CA PHE A 209 -9.79 -4.25 19.65
C PHE A 209 -9.88 -4.48 21.16
N ASP A 210 -11.08 -4.57 21.74
CA ASP A 210 -11.25 -4.80 23.18
C ASP A 210 -10.67 -6.15 23.66
N ASP A 211 -10.55 -7.14 22.76
CA ASP A 211 -9.96 -8.45 23.06
C ASP A 211 -8.43 -8.41 23.31
N PHE A 212 -7.74 -7.32 22.91
CA PHE A 212 -6.35 -7.05 23.32
C PHE A 212 -6.24 -6.60 24.79
N GLY A 213 -7.37 -6.46 25.49
CA GLY A 213 -7.44 -6.16 26.91
C GLY A 213 -7.30 -4.67 27.24
N SER A 214 -7.33 -4.38 28.55
CA SER A 214 -7.31 -3.01 29.08
C SER A 214 -5.96 -2.31 28.96
N HIS A 215 -4.88 -3.07 28.72
CA HIS A 215 -3.49 -2.59 28.63
C HIS A 215 -3.01 -2.39 27.20
N ARG A 216 -3.89 -2.55 26.20
CA ARG A 216 -3.55 -2.47 24.77
C ARG A 216 -2.97 -1.11 24.32
N LEU A 217 -3.12 -0.07 25.12
CA LEU A 217 -2.62 1.27 24.80
C LEU A 217 -1.46 1.70 25.71
N ASP A 218 -0.96 0.79 26.56
CA ASP A 218 0.13 1.08 27.49
C ASP A 218 1.48 1.13 26.76
N ALA A 219 2.44 1.84 27.36
CA ALA A 219 3.81 1.85 26.87
C ALA A 219 4.42 0.44 26.92
N GLY A 220 5.22 0.11 25.92
CA GLY A 220 5.81 -1.22 25.73
C GLY A 220 4.91 -2.21 24.99
N GLN A 221 3.72 -1.82 24.55
CA GLN A 221 2.96 -2.62 23.58
C GLN A 221 3.60 -2.53 22.20
N HIS A 222 3.57 -3.65 21.49
CA HIS A 222 4.03 -3.77 20.11
C HIS A 222 2.89 -4.36 19.29
N TYR A 223 2.60 -3.77 18.15
CA TYR A 223 1.59 -4.24 17.21
C TYR A 223 2.25 -4.59 15.89
N GLU A 224 1.91 -5.76 15.37
CA GLU A 224 2.10 -6.13 13.97
C GLU A 224 0.74 -6.00 13.28
N ILE A 225 0.70 -5.26 12.18
CA ILE A 225 -0.51 -5.04 11.39
C ILE A 225 -0.22 -5.49 9.98
N THR A 226 -0.95 -6.50 9.52
CA THR A 226 -0.80 -7.08 8.19
C THR A 226 -2.08 -6.86 7.40
N LEU A 227 -1.97 -6.42 6.15
CA LEU A 227 -3.07 -6.38 5.19
C LEU A 227 -2.73 -7.31 4.04
N GLN A 228 -3.65 -8.21 3.70
CA GLN A 228 -3.48 -9.22 2.67
C GLN A 228 -4.64 -9.21 1.69
N ALA A 229 -4.31 -9.42 0.41
CA ALA A 229 -5.27 -9.80 -0.62
C ALA A 229 -5.03 -11.27 -1.00
N LEU A 230 -6.12 -12.02 -1.13
CA LEU A 230 -6.09 -13.41 -1.52
C LEU A 230 -6.99 -13.65 -2.74
N GLU A 231 -6.49 -14.48 -3.66
CA GLU A 231 -7.25 -15.04 -4.76
C GLU A 231 -7.30 -16.56 -4.59
N HIS A 232 -8.49 -17.16 -4.60
CA HIS A 232 -8.66 -18.60 -4.39
C HIS A 232 -7.94 -19.15 -3.13
N HIS A 233 -7.87 -18.33 -2.06
CA HIS A 233 -7.15 -18.61 -0.80
C HIS A 233 -5.62 -18.57 -0.89
N GLU A 234 -5.04 -18.19 -2.03
CA GLU A 234 -3.61 -17.93 -2.17
C GLU A 234 -3.34 -16.43 -1.98
N GLN A 235 -2.32 -16.10 -1.18
CA GLN A 235 -1.92 -14.70 -0.99
C GLN A 235 -1.31 -14.17 -2.29
N ILE A 236 -1.89 -13.09 -2.82
CA ILE A 236 -1.44 -12.45 -4.06
C ILE A 236 -0.73 -11.11 -3.81
N ALA A 237 -1.01 -10.46 -2.68
CA ALA A 237 -0.32 -9.26 -2.20
C ALA A 237 -0.45 -9.18 -0.67
N ALA A 238 0.58 -8.67 0.00
CA ALA A 238 0.53 -8.39 1.43
C ALA A 238 1.50 -7.28 1.81
N VAL A 239 1.14 -6.50 2.82
CA VAL A 239 2.01 -5.53 3.49
C VAL A 239 1.93 -5.75 4.99
N HIS A 240 2.99 -5.42 5.71
CA HIS A 240 3.03 -5.60 7.16
C HIS A 240 3.87 -4.51 7.83
N SER A 241 3.24 -3.83 8.77
CA SER A 241 3.83 -2.71 9.51
C SER A 241 3.90 -3.02 11.00
N PHE A 242 4.94 -2.52 11.67
CA PHE A 242 5.10 -2.61 13.12
C PHE A 242 4.82 -1.27 13.79
N VAL A 243 4.09 -1.27 14.90
CA VAL A 243 3.86 -0.09 15.74
C VAL A 243 4.31 -0.36 17.16
N VAL A 244 5.23 0.46 17.68
CA VAL A 244 5.73 0.39 19.05
C VAL A 244 5.14 1.55 19.85
N LEU A 245 4.50 1.25 20.98
CA LEU A 245 4.01 2.28 21.90
C LEU A 245 5.09 2.63 22.92
N ALA A 246 5.58 3.87 22.86
CA ALA A 246 6.65 4.40 23.71
C ALA A 246 6.12 5.26 24.88
#